data_AF-A0A954UMK6-F1
#
_entry.id   AF-A0A954UMK6-F1
#
_cell.length_a   1.000
_cell.length_b   1.000
_cell.length_c   1.000
_cell.angle_alpha   90.00
_cell.angle_beta   90.00
_cell.angle_gamma   90.00
#
_symmetry.space_group_name_H-M   'P 1'
#
loop_
_entity.id
_entity.type
_entity.pdbx_description
1 polymer ?
#
loop_
_entity_poly.entity_id
_entity_poly.type
_entity_poly.pdbx_seq_one_letter_code
_entity_poly.pdbx_strand_id
1 'polypeptide(L)'
;IDDEADYSQRLRRLQSGETQLATFTIDALVKASAELNDLPAVIVAIIDESRGADAMVASKKRFPNVTSLNQPDTHFILTGNSPSEMLARVVKNSFSLDQLAKNPFKLTASPAETMAAYKKSPPNSSDVFVVWEPYVSELLENDSMHVVVDSSRFRDYIVDVLVVNRDYLLKNEEVVRAVIGSYFAAAHRHRDDMSVVVATDAKQIGAQLSSQQVQKLVMGIRWKSMAENLAHFGIRGDSRLKHIEDTIGKITRVLLSTGAIAADPTGNAPQKLFTERVLVELQQDASYAGLTSEPLLVEKVELPVLSTSEWSRLREIGELQVPSLVFARGTDRLQASAQATLDELVRTLQDWPQTYVLVRGNASKRGDLEANKKLAENRARAAAAY
;
A
#
# COMPACT_ATOMS: atom_id res chain seq x y z
N ILE A 1 -2.19 -22.89 -7.55
CA ILE A 1 -2.44 -22.58 -8.97
C ILE A 1 -1.72 -21.27 -9.21
N ASP A 2 -0.73 -21.25 -10.10
CA ASP A 2 -0.15 -19.98 -10.56
C ASP A 2 -0.99 -19.54 -11.77
N ASP A 3 -1.63 -18.39 -11.64
CA ASP A 3 -2.48 -17.77 -12.67
C ASP A 3 -1.88 -16.45 -13.17
N GLU A 4 -0.58 -16.23 -12.94
CA GLU A 4 0.17 -15.05 -13.39
C GLU A 4 -0.44 -13.71 -12.95
N ALA A 5 -1.11 -13.68 -11.81
CA ALA A 5 -1.82 -12.52 -11.27
C ALA A 5 -3.08 -12.11 -12.08
N ASP A 6 -3.76 -13.06 -12.72
CA ASP A 6 -5.10 -12.84 -13.32
C ASP A 6 -6.20 -12.85 -12.23
N TYR A 7 -6.27 -11.78 -11.45
CA TYR A 7 -7.24 -11.63 -10.36
C TYR A 7 -8.70 -11.67 -10.84
N SER A 8 -8.99 -11.18 -12.06
CA SER A 8 -10.36 -11.18 -12.60
C SER A 8 -10.81 -12.61 -12.96
N GLN A 9 -9.93 -13.45 -13.52
CA GLN A 9 -10.21 -14.87 -13.71
C GLN A 9 -10.27 -15.62 -12.39
N ARG A 10 -9.37 -15.32 -11.43
CA ARG A 10 -9.39 -15.90 -10.09
C ARG A 10 -10.73 -15.68 -9.38
N LEU A 11 -11.28 -14.47 -9.46
CA LEU A 11 -12.59 -14.15 -8.87
C LEU A 11 -13.73 -14.91 -9.57
N ARG A 12 -13.66 -15.08 -10.90
CA ARG A 12 -14.64 -15.89 -11.66
C ARG A 12 -14.58 -17.37 -11.28
N ARG A 13 -13.39 -17.94 -11.06
CA ARG A 13 -13.23 -19.32 -10.55
C ARG A 13 -13.79 -19.49 -9.14
N LEU A 14 -13.65 -18.46 -8.29
CA LEU A 14 -14.32 -18.42 -7.00
C LEU A 14 -15.84 -18.37 -7.17
N GLN A 15 -16.37 -17.50 -8.03
CA GLN A 15 -17.81 -17.38 -8.28
C GLN A 15 -18.43 -18.69 -8.79
N SER A 16 -17.75 -19.39 -9.70
CA SER A 16 -18.23 -20.67 -10.24
C SER A 16 -18.10 -21.84 -9.27
N GLY A 17 -17.33 -21.68 -8.19
CA GLY A 17 -17.01 -22.74 -7.25
C GLY A 17 -15.94 -23.72 -7.74
N GLU A 18 -15.24 -23.43 -8.84
CA GLU A 18 -14.06 -24.20 -9.28
C GLU A 18 -12.93 -24.10 -8.24
N THR A 19 -12.77 -22.92 -7.64
CA THR A 19 -11.87 -22.66 -6.53
C THR A 19 -12.70 -22.22 -5.31
N GLN A 20 -12.39 -22.73 -4.11
CA GLN A 20 -13.17 -22.41 -2.91
C GLN A 20 -12.53 -21.30 -2.08
N LEU A 21 -11.20 -21.26 -2.03
CA LEU A 21 -10.41 -20.23 -1.36
C LEU A 21 -9.32 -19.71 -2.29
N ALA A 22 -9.02 -18.41 -2.22
CA ALA A 22 -7.91 -17.84 -2.97
C ALA A 22 -7.31 -16.62 -2.25
N THR A 23 -6.10 -16.25 -2.62
CA THR A 23 -5.45 -15.04 -2.11
C THR A 23 -5.68 -13.86 -3.05
N PHE A 24 -5.81 -12.67 -2.49
CA PHE A 24 -5.92 -11.41 -3.21
C PHE A 24 -5.22 -10.32 -2.41
N THR A 25 -4.72 -9.26 -3.06
CA THR A 25 -4.65 -7.98 -2.35
C THR A 25 -6.06 -7.39 -2.24
N ILE A 26 -6.32 -6.61 -1.19
CA ILE A 26 -7.64 -5.96 -1.01
C ILE A 26 -8.00 -5.09 -2.23
N ASP A 27 -7.05 -4.36 -2.82
CA ASP A 27 -7.31 -3.53 -4.01
C ASP A 27 -7.71 -4.36 -5.23
N ALA A 28 -7.04 -5.49 -5.48
CA ALA A 28 -7.36 -6.39 -6.57
C ALA A 28 -8.74 -7.03 -6.38
N LEU A 29 -9.10 -7.40 -5.14
CA LEU A 29 -10.43 -7.92 -4.83
C LEU A 29 -11.51 -6.87 -5.09
N VAL A 30 -11.33 -5.63 -4.61
CA VAL A 30 -12.29 -4.53 -4.81
C VAL A 30 -12.44 -4.24 -6.31
N LYS A 31 -11.34 -4.14 -7.04
CA LYS A 31 -11.36 -3.86 -8.48
C LYS A 31 -12.02 -4.98 -9.28
N ALA A 32 -11.63 -6.24 -9.04
CA ALA A 32 -12.23 -7.39 -9.71
C ALA A 32 -13.73 -7.53 -9.38
N SER A 33 -14.14 -7.21 -8.15
CA SER A 33 -15.57 -7.20 -7.77
C SER A 33 -16.35 -6.08 -8.47
N ALA A 34 -15.75 -4.92 -8.65
CA ALA A 34 -16.34 -3.82 -9.42
C ALA A 34 -16.48 -4.17 -10.90
N GLU A 35 -15.47 -4.81 -11.50
CA GLU A 35 -15.52 -5.31 -12.87
C GLU A 35 -16.59 -6.40 -13.06
N LEU A 36 -16.70 -7.32 -12.09
CA LEU A 36 -17.68 -8.40 -12.11
C LEU A 36 -19.10 -7.93 -11.81
N ASN A 37 -19.25 -6.77 -11.16
CA ASN A 37 -20.51 -6.25 -10.63
C ASN A 37 -21.20 -7.26 -9.68
N ASP A 38 -20.39 -7.94 -8.86
CA ASP A 38 -20.83 -8.91 -7.87
C ASP A 38 -19.76 -9.06 -6.76
N LEU A 39 -20.13 -9.59 -5.60
CA LEU A 39 -19.26 -9.82 -4.45
C LEU A 39 -19.20 -11.32 -4.09
N PRO A 40 -18.73 -12.23 -4.97
CA PRO A 40 -18.84 -13.68 -4.74
C PRO A 40 -17.92 -14.21 -3.62
N ALA A 41 -16.95 -13.41 -3.19
CA ALA A 41 -15.97 -13.77 -2.19
C ALA A 41 -16.11 -12.92 -0.91
N VAL A 42 -15.66 -13.48 0.22
CA VAL A 42 -15.57 -12.80 1.51
C VAL A 42 -14.20 -13.04 2.12
N ILE A 43 -13.59 -11.98 2.65
CA ILE A 43 -12.30 -12.00 3.36
C ILE A 43 -12.51 -12.67 4.72
N VAL A 44 -11.68 -13.67 5.02
CA VAL A 44 -11.69 -14.43 6.28
C VAL A 44 -10.38 -14.32 7.07
N ALA A 45 -9.31 -13.82 6.44
CA ALA A 45 -8.05 -13.52 7.10
C ALA A 45 -7.24 -12.49 6.29
N ILE A 46 -6.47 -11.67 7.00
CA ILE A 46 -5.34 -10.91 6.47
C ILE A 46 -4.09 -11.78 6.65
N ILE A 47 -3.35 -11.96 5.56
CA ILE A 47 -2.15 -12.79 5.46
C ILE A 47 -0.94 -11.92 5.82
N ASP A 48 -0.74 -10.84 5.08
CA ASP A 48 0.40 -9.96 5.24
C ASP A 48 0.15 -8.56 4.66
N GLU A 49 1.12 -7.69 4.86
CA GLU A 49 1.17 -6.34 4.31
C GLU A 49 2.56 -6.10 3.73
N SER A 50 2.61 -5.54 2.52
CA SER A 50 3.87 -5.16 1.89
C SER A 50 4.49 -3.95 2.60
N ARG A 51 5.75 -4.09 3.00
CA ARG A 51 6.57 -3.13 3.77
C ARG A 51 7.94 -2.91 3.12
N GLY A 52 7.95 -2.75 1.81
CA GLY A 52 9.14 -2.54 0.99
C GLY A 52 9.35 -3.62 -0.07
N ALA A 53 8.47 -4.62 -0.15
CA ALA A 53 8.51 -5.65 -1.18
C ALA A 53 8.05 -5.15 -2.57
N ASP A 54 7.32 -4.04 -2.63
CA ASP A 54 6.85 -3.39 -3.87
C ASP A 54 7.53 -2.04 -4.05
N ALA A 55 8.03 -1.74 -5.25
CA ALA A 55 8.76 -0.51 -5.51
C ALA A 55 8.52 0.06 -6.91
N MET A 56 8.60 1.39 -6.99
CA MET A 56 8.83 2.13 -8.22
C MET A 56 10.33 2.25 -8.46
N VAL A 57 10.82 1.65 -9.53
CA VAL A 57 12.24 1.65 -9.90
C VAL A 57 12.41 2.41 -11.21
N ALA A 58 13.31 3.40 -11.20
CA ALA A 58 13.54 4.27 -12.35
C ALA A 58 14.98 4.79 -12.43
N SER A 59 15.32 5.41 -13.55
CA SER A 59 16.63 6.02 -13.78
C SER A 59 16.92 7.11 -12.74
N LYS A 60 18.07 6.98 -12.04
CA LYS A 60 18.58 7.95 -11.04
C LYS A 60 18.67 9.36 -11.61
N LYS A 61 19.07 9.48 -12.88
CA LYS A 61 19.30 10.77 -13.53
C LYS A 61 17.99 11.46 -13.90
N ARG A 62 17.00 10.69 -14.38
CA ARG A 62 15.72 11.25 -14.85
C ARG A 62 14.75 11.48 -13.71
N PHE A 63 14.72 10.58 -12.73
CA PHE A 63 13.70 10.53 -11.69
C PHE A 63 14.27 10.40 -10.27
N PRO A 64 15.06 11.36 -9.75
CA PRO A 64 15.74 11.21 -8.45
C PRO A 64 14.81 11.12 -7.23
N ASN A 65 13.52 11.46 -7.37
CA ASN A 65 12.51 11.46 -6.31
C ASN A 65 11.08 11.46 -6.89
N VAL A 66 10.05 11.36 -6.04
CA VAL A 66 8.64 11.32 -6.47
C VAL A 66 8.22 12.60 -7.20
N THR A 67 8.70 13.78 -6.77
CA THR A 67 8.36 15.06 -7.43
C THR A 67 8.71 15.05 -8.92
N SER A 68 9.85 14.45 -9.27
CA SER A 68 10.31 14.37 -10.66
C SER A 68 9.46 13.46 -11.56
N LEU A 69 8.59 12.62 -11.00
CA LEU A 69 7.63 11.80 -11.74
C LEU A 69 6.48 12.64 -12.33
N ASN A 70 6.24 13.85 -11.84
CA ASN A 70 5.12 14.69 -12.25
C ASN A 70 5.37 15.38 -13.59
N GLN A 71 5.53 14.59 -14.66
CA GLN A 71 5.83 15.09 -16.01
C GLN A 71 4.88 14.45 -17.04
N PRO A 72 4.45 15.18 -18.08
CA PRO A 72 3.51 14.66 -19.07
C PRO A 72 3.98 13.41 -19.83
N ASP A 73 5.30 13.22 -19.93
CA ASP A 73 5.95 12.11 -20.62
C ASP A 73 6.31 10.93 -19.70
N THR A 74 5.95 10.97 -18.42
CA THR A 74 6.22 9.86 -17.49
C THR A 74 5.25 8.71 -17.73
N HIS A 75 5.79 7.50 -17.90
CA HIS A 75 5.03 6.28 -18.11
C HIS A 75 5.33 5.27 -17.01
N PHE A 76 4.29 4.81 -16.31
CA PHE A 76 4.43 3.72 -15.34
C PHE A 76 4.19 2.39 -16.05
N ILE A 77 5.22 1.56 -16.14
CA ILE A 77 5.17 0.21 -16.69
C ILE A 77 4.93 -0.76 -15.55
N LEU A 78 3.78 -1.44 -15.56
CA LEU A 78 3.35 -2.26 -14.42
C LEU A 78 2.39 -3.35 -14.85
N THR A 79 2.31 -4.41 -14.06
CA THR A 79 1.29 -5.47 -14.25
C THR A 79 -0.08 -4.93 -13.84
N GLY A 80 -1.08 -5.07 -14.71
CA GLY A 80 -2.45 -4.62 -14.42
C GLY A 80 -3.08 -5.40 -13.26
N ASN A 81 -4.01 -4.77 -12.55
CA ASN A 81 -4.77 -5.37 -11.43
C ASN A 81 -3.90 -5.88 -10.28
N SER A 82 -2.66 -5.39 -10.15
CA SER A 82 -1.65 -5.92 -9.23
C SER A 82 -1.26 -4.94 -8.11
N PRO A 83 -0.53 -5.41 -7.07
CA PRO A 83 0.14 -4.53 -6.09
C PRO A 83 0.89 -3.34 -6.71
N SER A 84 1.53 -3.55 -7.87
CA SER A 84 2.23 -2.49 -8.60
C SER A 84 1.29 -1.39 -9.09
N GLU A 85 0.10 -1.74 -9.58
CA GLU A 85 -0.90 -0.74 -9.98
C GLU A 85 -1.34 0.07 -8.76
N MET A 86 -1.57 -0.60 -7.63
CA MET A 86 -1.97 0.06 -6.39
C MET A 86 -0.89 1.01 -5.86
N LEU A 87 0.37 0.57 -5.82
CA LEU A 87 1.52 1.42 -5.47
C LEU A 87 1.55 2.68 -6.35
N ALA A 88 1.35 2.53 -7.66
CA ALA A 88 1.34 3.64 -8.60
C ALA A 88 0.20 4.63 -8.34
N ARG A 89 -0.99 4.12 -8.02
CA ARG A 89 -2.17 4.94 -7.71
C ARG A 89 -2.03 5.66 -6.37
N VAL A 90 -1.50 5.00 -5.34
CA VAL A 90 -1.24 5.62 -4.02
C VAL A 90 -0.25 6.77 -4.16
N VAL A 91 0.85 6.59 -4.88
CA VAL A 91 1.85 7.64 -5.08
C VAL A 91 1.27 8.79 -5.91
N LYS A 92 0.57 8.49 -7.01
CA LYS A 92 -0.12 9.50 -7.82
C LYS A 92 -1.09 10.34 -6.99
N ASN A 93 -1.90 9.69 -6.15
CA ASN A 93 -2.90 10.34 -5.31
C ASN A 93 -2.25 11.15 -4.17
N SER A 94 -1.28 10.56 -3.47
CA SER A 94 -0.66 11.19 -2.29
C SER A 94 0.13 12.45 -2.67
N PHE A 95 0.86 12.43 -3.79
CA PHE A 95 1.72 13.54 -4.20
C PHE A 95 1.11 14.44 -5.29
N SER A 96 -0.18 14.26 -5.60
CA SER A 96 -0.91 15.05 -6.61
C SER A 96 -0.13 15.18 -7.92
N LEU A 97 0.21 14.03 -8.52
CA LEU A 97 0.94 13.98 -9.79
C LEU A 97 0.02 14.37 -10.97
N ASP A 98 -0.47 15.62 -10.97
CA ASP A 98 -1.53 16.11 -11.85
C ASP A 98 -1.04 16.58 -13.23
N GLN A 99 0.28 16.68 -13.43
CA GLN A 99 0.89 16.99 -14.73
C GLN A 99 1.14 15.73 -15.58
N LEU A 100 0.85 14.55 -15.04
CA LEU A 100 0.88 13.29 -15.80
C LEU A 100 -0.09 13.33 -16.97
N ALA A 101 0.18 12.52 -18.01
CA ALA A 101 -0.78 12.27 -19.06
C ALA A 101 -2.10 11.71 -18.50
N LYS A 102 -3.21 11.88 -19.23
CA LYS A 102 -4.54 11.38 -18.83
C LYS A 102 -4.54 9.88 -18.47
N ASN A 103 -3.75 9.08 -19.18
CA ASN A 103 -3.48 7.69 -18.84
C ASN A 103 -1.97 7.44 -18.83
N PRO A 104 -1.31 7.55 -17.67
CA PRO A 104 0.14 7.37 -17.56
C PRO A 104 0.54 5.89 -17.36
N PHE A 105 -0.44 4.99 -17.21
CA PHE A 105 -0.20 3.56 -16.94
C PHE A 105 -0.10 2.78 -18.25
N LYS A 106 1.05 2.14 -18.48
CA LYS A 106 1.25 1.12 -19.52
C LYS A 106 1.17 -0.25 -18.87
N LEU A 107 -0.03 -0.83 -18.90
CA LEU A 107 -0.31 -2.12 -18.27
C LEU A 107 0.33 -3.26 -19.08
N THR A 108 1.01 -4.17 -18.40
CA THR A 108 1.47 -5.46 -18.94
C THR A 108 0.61 -6.59 -18.37
N ALA A 109 0.59 -7.74 -19.04
CA ALA A 109 -0.19 -8.90 -18.59
C ALA A 109 0.47 -9.63 -17.42
N SER A 110 1.80 -9.58 -17.31
CA SER A 110 2.54 -10.28 -16.28
C SER A 110 3.82 -9.54 -15.88
N PRO A 111 4.46 -9.95 -14.76
CA PRO A 111 5.76 -9.40 -14.36
C PRO A 111 6.84 -9.65 -15.39
N ALA A 112 6.81 -10.82 -16.05
CA ALA A 112 7.76 -11.17 -17.11
C ALA A 112 7.68 -10.19 -18.29
N GLU A 113 6.46 -9.74 -18.65
CA GLU A 113 6.28 -8.71 -19.66
C GLU A 113 6.77 -7.32 -19.19
N THR A 114 6.57 -6.95 -17.92
CA THR A 114 7.15 -5.72 -17.35
C THR A 114 8.68 -5.75 -17.45
N MET A 115 9.32 -6.88 -17.13
CA MET A 115 10.77 -7.05 -17.25
C MET A 115 11.25 -7.08 -18.70
N ALA A 116 10.47 -7.64 -19.62
CA ALA A 116 10.76 -7.58 -21.05
C ALA A 116 10.67 -6.14 -21.59
N ALA A 117 9.73 -5.34 -21.10
CA ALA A 117 9.62 -3.92 -21.41
C ALA A 117 10.83 -3.14 -20.88
N TYR A 118 11.29 -3.43 -19.66
CA TYR A 118 12.53 -2.85 -19.11
C TYR A 118 13.74 -3.13 -19.99
N LYS A 119 13.95 -4.39 -20.40
CA LYS A 119 15.07 -4.80 -21.26
C LYS A 119 15.08 -4.11 -22.63
N LYS A 120 13.92 -3.64 -23.10
CA LYS A 120 13.76 -2.88 -24.36
C LYS A 120 13.80 -1.37 -24.16
N SER A 121 13.75 -0.89 -22.92
CA SER A 121 13.66 0.54 -22.61
C SER A 121 15.04 1.21 -22.75
N PRO A 122 15.14 2.35 -23.44
CA PRO A 122 16.42 3.05 -23.59
C PRO A 122 16.88 3.66 -22.24
N PRO A 123 18.19 3.84 -22.00
CA PRO A 123 18.73 4.33 -20.72
C PRO A 123 18.19 5.69 -20.22
N ASN A 124 17.69 6.53 -21.14
CA ASN A 124 17.10 7.84 -20.82
C ASN A 124 15.58 7.85 -21.05
N SER A 125 14.91 6.71 -21.00
CA SER A 125 13.45 6.65 -21.10
C SER A 125 12.79 7.40 -19.95
N SER A 126 11.56 7.84 -20.20
CA SER A 126 10.65 8.35 -19.17
C SER A 126 9.78 7.20 -18.61
N ASP A 127 10.33 5.98 -18.58
CA ASP A 127 9.64 4.80 -18.05
C ASP A 127 10.02 4.60 -16.57
N VAL A 128 9.01 4.29 -15.77
CA VAL A 128 9.09 3.97 -14.35
C VAL A 128 8.53 2.57 -14.19
N PHE A 129 9.35 1.63 -13.75
CA PHE A 129 8.94 0.23 -13.60
C PHE A 129 8.40 0.02 -12.20
N VAL A 130 7.15 -0.40 -12.09
CA VAL A 130 6.52 -0.65 -10.79
C VAL A 130 6.37 -2.16 -10.63
N VAL A 131 7.15 -2.73 -9.72
CA VAL A 131 7.33 -4.19 -9.58
C VAL A 131 7.48 -4.59 -8.11
N TRP A 132 7.38 -5.89 -7.84
CA TRP A 132 7.64 -6.49 -6.54
C TRP A 132 8.90 -7.38 -6.55
N GLU A 133 9.39 -7.78 -5.39
CA GLU A 133 10.50 -8.75 -5.29
C GLU A 133 10.11 -10.10 -5.92
N PRO A 134 11.01 -10.76 -6.65
CA PRO A 134 12.45 -10.47 -6.78
C PRO A 134 12.82 -9.46 -7.88
N TYR A 135 11.84 -8.97 -8.64
CA TYR A 135 12.08 -8.10 -9.80
C TYR A 135 12.62 -6.73 -9.40
N VAL A 136 12.28 -6.23 -8.21
CA VAL A 136 12.94 -5.05 -7.64
C VAL A 136 14.45 -5.27 -7.56
N SER A 137 14.88 -6.39 -6.97
CA SER A 137 16.30 -6.73 -6.90
C SER A 137 16.95 -6.92 -8.28
N GLU A 138 16.27 -7.57 -9.24
CA GLU A 138 16.78 -7.72 -10.63
C GLU A 138 17.00 -6.37 -11.31
N LEU A 139 16.04 -5.43 -11.20
CA LEU A 139 16.19 -4.09 -11.78
C LEU A 139 17.34 -3.30 -11.16
N LEU A 140 17.60 -3.49 -9.86
CA LEU A 140 18.65 -2.80 -9.12
C LEU A 140 20.06 -3.36 -9.36
N GLU A 141 20.21 -4.47 -10.10
CA GLU A 141 21.50 -4.90 -10.63
C GLU A 141 22.07 -3.88 -11.63
N ASN A 142 21.20 -3.05 -12.23
CA ASN A 142 21.62 -1.91 -13.02
C ASN A 142 21.86 -0.69 -12.12
N ASP A 143 23.13 -0.31 -11.95
CA ASP A 143 23.57 0.83 -11.14
C ASP A 143 22.98 2.19 -11.55
N SER A 144 22.43 2.32 -12.76
CA SER A 144 21.73 3.55 -13.18
C SER A 144 20.30 3.66 -12.65
N MET A 145 19.74 2.55 -12.17
CA MET A 145 18.38 2.47 -11.61
C MET A 145 18.40 2.60 -10.09
N HIS A 146 17.30 3.07 -9.51
CA HIS A 146 17.08 3.11 -8.07
C HIS A 146 15.59 3.04 -7.75
N VAL A 147 15.30 2.70 -6.49
CA VAL A 147 13.98 2.87 -5.90
C VAL A 147 13.71 4.36 -5.74
N VAL A 148 12.67 4.85 -6.42
CA VAL A 148 12.12 6.20 -6.24
C VAL A 148 11.26 6.25 -4.98
N VAL A 149 10.42 5.24 -4.80
CA VAL A 149 9.54 5.04 -3.63
C VAL A 149 9.13 3.57 -3.56
N ASP A 150 8.91 3.06 -2.35
CA ASP A 150 8.49 1.68 -2.09
C ASP A 150 7.36 1.63 -1.05
N SER A 151 6.77 0.45 -0.89
CA SER A 151 5.67 0.20 0.05
C SER A 151 6.05 0.30 1.53
N SER A 152 7.34 0.41 1.88
CA SER A 152 7.75 0.67 3.28
C SER A 152 7.37 2.09 3.74
N ARG A 153 7.05 2.99 2.81
CA ARG A 153 6.80 4.41 3.12
C ARG A 153 5.38 4.70 3.57
N PHE A 154 4.43 3.84 3.25
CA PHE A 154 3.03 3.97 3.64
C PHE A 154 2.50 2.69 4.30
N ARG A 155 1.27 2.74 4.81
CA ARG A 155 0.65 1.64 5.56
C ARG A 155 -0.72 1.28 5.00
N ASP A 156 -1.10 0.02 5.13
CA ASP A 156 -2.45 -0.50 4.87
C ASP A 156 -2.98 -0.21 3.45
N TYR A 157 -2.13 -0.32 2.42
CA TYR A 157 -2.53 -0.11 1.03
C TYR A 157 -2.31 -1.34 0.13
N ILE A 158 -1.26 -2.11 0.40
CA ILE A 158 -0.97 -3.38 -0.27
C ILE A 158 -1.04 -4.44 0.83
N VAL A 159 -2.21 -5.05 0.95
CA VAL A 159 -2.57 -5.96 2.03
C VAL A 159 -3.13 -7.22 1.40
N ASP A 160 -2.45 -8.34 1.62
CA ASP A 160 -2.85 -9.65 1.13
C ASP A 160 -3.84 -10.30 2.09
N VAL A 161 -4.89 -10.86 1.52
CA VAL A 161 -6.02 -11.45 2.23
C VAL A 161 -6.36 -12.83 1.66
N LEU A 162 -6.80 -13.71 2.54
CA LEU A 162 -7.42 -14.98 2.16
C LEU A 162 -8.93 -14.77 2.07
N VAL A 163 -9.48 -15.08 0.90
CA VAL A 163 -10.92 -15.00 0.64
C VAL A 163 -11.51 -16.39 0.40
N VAL A 164 -12.79 -16.53 0.68
CA VAL A 164 -13.57 -17.74 0.44
C VAL A 164 -14.81 -17.43 -0.37
N ASN A 165 -15.21 -18.35 -1.24
CA ASN A 165 -16.51 -18.31 -1.90
C ASN A 165 -17.62 -18.31 -0.83
N ARG A 166 -18.60 -17.41 -0.93
CA ARG A 166 -19.66 -17.25 0.08
C ARG A 166 -20.49 -18.53 0.29
N ASP A 167 -20.91 -19.18 -0.78
CA ASP A 167 -21.72 -20.41 -0.71
C ASP A 167 -20.94 -21.55 -0.08
N TYR A 168 -19.65 -21.64 -0.37
CA TYR A 168 -18.77 -22.64 0.21
C TYR A 168 -18.60 -22.42 1.71
N LEU A 169 -18.37 -21.18 2.15
CA LEU A 169 -18.26 -20.84 3.57
C LEU A 169 -19.52 -21.24 4.34
N LEU A 170 -20.71 -20.92 3.83
CA LEU A 170 -21.98 -21.26 4.47
C LEU A 170 -22.19 -22.77 4.63
N LYS A 171 -21.69 -23.57 3.67
CA LYS A 171 -21.89 -25.02 3.64
C LYS A 171 -20.76 -25.81 4.31
N ASN A 172 -19.58 -25.23 4.45
CA ASN A 172 -18.35 -25.92 4.86
C ASN A 172 -17.53 -25.10 5.87
N GLU A 173 -18.21 -24.42 6.79
CA GLU A 173 -17.60 -23.54 7.78
C GLU A 173 -16.48 -24.22 8.59
N GLU A 174 -16.69 -25.48 8.99
CA GLU A 174 -15.69 -26.26 9.72
C GLU A 174 -14.39 -26.45 8.92
N VAL A 175 -14.50 -26.66 7.60
CA VAL A 175 -13.33 -26.79 6.71
C VAL A 175 -12.60 -25.47 6.62
N VAL A 176 -13.32 -24.35 6.43
CA VAL A 176 -12.71 -23.03 6.37
C VAL A 176 -12.00 -22.72 7.69
N ARG A 177 -12.65 -22.95 8.83
CA ARG A 177 -12.06 -22.78 10.16
C ARG A 177 -10.78 -23.60 10.32
N ALA A 178 -10.79 -24.86 9.91
CA ALA A 178 -9.61 -25.73 9.97
C ALA A 178 -8.46 -25.20 9.09
N VAL A 179 -8.75 -24.70 7.89
CA VAL A 179 -7.75 -24.09 7.01
C VAL A 179 -7.14 -22.83 7.63
N ILE A 180 -7.98 -21.89 8.12
CA ILE A 180 -7.50 -20.64 8.73
C ILE A 180 -6.69 -20.90 10.00
N GLY A 181 -7.19 -21.79 10.87
CA GLY A 181 -6.47 -22.18 12.08
C GLY A 181 -5.12 -22.85 11.77
N SER A 182 -5.08 -23.73 10.77
CA SER A 182 -3.84 -24.40 10.33
C SER A 182 -2.85 -23.43 9.71
N TYR A 183 -3.32 -22.48 8.90
CA TYR A 183 -2.50 -21.42 8.31
C TYR A 183 -1.77 -20.62 9.40
N PHE A 184 -2.51 -20.11 10.39
CA PHE A 184 -1.89 -19.32 11.46
C PHE A 184 -0.99 -20.15 12.36
N ALA A 185 -1.32 -21.41 12.62
CA ALA A 185 -0.45 -22.31 13.37
C ALA A 185 0.88 -22.55 12.63
N ALA A 186 0.84 -22.75 11.31
CA ALA A 186 2.04 -22.90 10.48
C ALA A 186 2.83 -21.59 10.41
N ALA A 187 2.18 -20.45 10.19
CA ALA A 187 2.81 -19.13 10.15
C ALA A 187 3.51 -18.81 11.48
N HIS A 188 2.86 -19.09 12.61
CA HIS A 188 3.47 -18.93 13.93
C HIS A 188 4.70 -19.83 14.10
N ARG A 189 4.58 -21.11 13.72
CA ARG A 189 5.67 -22.08 13.84
C ARG A 189 6.91 -21.67 13.03
N HIS A 190 6.72 -21.04 11.88
CA HIS A 190 7.79 -20.68 10.95
C HIS A 190 8.20 -19.20 10.97
N ARG A 191 7.72 -18.42 11.95
CA ARG A 191 7.94 -16.97 11.98
C ARG A 191 9.43 -16.57 12.09
N ASP A 192 10.24 -17.39 12.74
CA ASP A 192 11.66 -17.13 12.98
C ASP A 192 12.56 -17.69 11.85
N ASP A 193 11.99 -18.51 10.96
CA ASP A 193 12.64 -19.25 9.88
C ASP A 193 11.94 -19.07 8.52
N MET A 194 11.19 -17.97 8.35
CA MET A 194 10.42 -17.70 7.14
C MET A 194 11.25 -17.69 5.86
N SER A 195 12.52 -17.28 5.94
CA SER A 195 13.47 -17.35 4.82
C SER A 195 13.67 -18.79 4.31
N VAL A 196 13.60 -19.79 5.18
CA VAL A 196 13.71 -21.21 4.79
C VAL A 196 12.45 -21.64 4.05
N VAL A 197 11.27 -21.25 4.54
CA VAL A 197 9.98 -21.53 3.90
C VAL A 197 9.95 -20.91 2.50
N VAL A 198 10.21 -19.60 2.38
CA VAL A 198 10.23 -18.89 1.10
C VAL A 198 11.23 -19.50 0.12
N ALA A 199 12.45 -19.81 0.57
CA ALA A 199 13.46 -20.44 -0.30
C ALA A 199 13.04 -21.84 -0.77
N THR A 200 12.30 -22.58 0.06
CA THR A 200 11.80 -23.91 -0.27
C THR A 200 10.67 -23.83 -1.29
N ASP A 201 9.70 -22.95 -1.07
CA ASP A 201 8.56 -22.73 -1.97
C ASP A 201 9.03 -22.24 -3.33
N ALA A 202 9.94 -21.27 -3.36
CA ALA A 202 10.53 -20.77 -4.61
C ALA A 202 11.14 -21.90 -5.45
N LYS A 203 11.92 -22.81 -4.82
CA LYS A 203 12.51 -23.95 -5.52
C LYS A 203 11.45 -24.91 -6.07
N GLN A 204 10.36 -25.15 -5.34
CA GLN A 204 9.29 -26.05 -5.76
C GLN A 204 8.55 -25.55 -7.00
N ILE A 205 8.38 -24.23 -7.13
CA ILE A 205 7.74 -23.60 -8.28
C ILE A 205 8.74 -23.27 -9.42
N GLY A 206 9.99 -23.72 -9.30
CA GLY A 206 11.03 -23.50 -10.32
C GLY A 206 11.63 -22.09 -10.32
N ALA A 207 11.31 -21.25 -9.33
CA ALA A 207 11.93 -19.94 -9.16
C ALA A 207 13.31 -20.06 -8.50
N GLN A 208 14.32 -19.46 -9.11
CA GLN A 208 15.67 -19.41 -8.57
C GLN A 208 15.89 -18.06 -7.87
N LEU A 209 15.73 -18.06 -6.54
CA LEU A 209 16.05 -16.91 -5.71
C LEU A 209 17.41 -17.07 -5.05
N SER A 210 18.24 -16.03 -5.12
CA SER A 210 19.45 -15.94 -4.29
C SER A 210 19.07 -15.77 -2.81
N SER A 211 19.98 -16.15 -1.90
CA SER A 211 19.77 -15.95 -0.47
C SER A 211 19.50 -14.48 -0.11
N GLN A 212 20.10 -13.53 -0.84
CA GLN A 212 19.88 -12.11 -0.63
C GLN A 212 18.48 -11.66 -1.06
N GLN A 213 17.98 -12.16 -2.20
CA GLN A 213 16.59 -11.90 -2.64
C GLN A 213 15.58 -12.48 -1.65
N VAL A 214 15.81 -13.69 -1.13
CA VAL A 214 14.96 -14.29 -0.10
C VAL A 214 14.91 -13.42 1.16
N GLN A 215 16.07 -12.97 1.65
CA GLN A 215 16.13 -12.10 2.83
C GLN A 215 15.41 -10.77 2.61
N LYS A 216 15.62 -10.12 1.46
CA LYS A 216 14.93 -8.87 1.11
C LYS A 216 13.42 -9.05 1.04
N LEU A 217 12.95 -10.13 0.39
CA LEU A 217 11.54 -10.45 0.29
C LEU A 217 10.93 -10.61 1.69
N VAL A 218 11.53 -11.46 2.54
CA VAL A 218 11.02 -11.70 3.90
C VAL A 218 11.03 -10.42 4.76
N MET A 219 12.08 -9.60 4.66
CA MET A 219 12.15 -8.32 5.37
C MET A 219 11.14 -7.29 4.86
N GLY A 220 10.79 -7.35 3.58
CA GLY A 220 9.83 -6.48 2.93
C GLY A 220 8.37 -6.87 3.18
N ILE A 221 8.10 -7.94 3.93
CA ILE A 221 6.74 -8.42 4.21
C ILE A 221 6.47 -8.39 5.71
N ARG A 222 5.31 -7.85 6.07
CA ARG A 222 4.77 -7.92 7.43
C ARG A 222 3.66 -8.98 7.50
N TRP A 223 4.06 -10.19 7.83
CA TRP A 223 3.17 -11.31 8.14
C TRP A 223 2.26 -10.96 9.32
N LYS A 224 0.95 -11.19 9.17
CA LYS A 224 -0.04 -10.92 10.22
C LYS A 224 -0.30 -12.18 11.03
N SER A 225 -0.25 -12.03 12.34
CA SER A 225 -0.62 -13.08 13.29
C SER A 225 -2.14 -13.24 13.41
N MET A 226 -2.57 -14.35 14.04
CA MET A 226 -3.97 -14.53 14.42
C MET A 226 -4.43 -13.44 15.39
N ALA A 227 -3.59 -13.05 16.35
CA ALA A 227 -3.89 -11.96 17.28
C ALA A 227 -4.10 -10.61 16.56
N GLU A 228 -3.25 -10.26 15.59
CA GLU A 228 -3.43 -9.06 14.76
C GLU A 228 -4.71 -9.14 13.93
N ASN A 229 -5.07 -10.32 13.39
CA ASN A 229 -6.34 -10.52 12.70
C ASN A 229 -7.55 -10.29 13.62
N LEU A 230 -7.54 -10.82 14.84
CA LEU A 230 -8.61 -10.55 15.81
C LEU A 230 -8.77 -9.04 16.07
N ALA A 231 -7.67 -8.29 16.10
CA ALA A 231 -7.73 -6.83 16.26
C ALA A 231 -8.24 -6.12 15.01
N HIS A 232 -7.73 -6.46 13.82
CA HIS A 232 -8.16 -5.87 12.56
C HIS A 232 -9.64 -6.12 12.24
N PHE A 233 -10.20 -7.25 12.70
CA PHE A 233 -11.63 -7.60 12.53
C PHE A 233 -12.50 -7.16 13.72
N GLY A 234 -11.96 -6.37 14.66
CA GLY A 234 -12.74 -5.78 15.76
C GLY A 234 -13.14 -6.75 16.87
N ILE A 235 -12.65 -8.00 16.85
CA ILE A 235 -12.92 -9.02 17.86
C ILE A 235 -12.10 -8.75 19.13
N ARG A 236 -10.86 -8.30 18.97
CA ARG A 236 -9.97 -7.90 20.06
C ARG A 236 -9.80 -6.38 20.04
N GLY A 237 -10.16 -5.71 21.14
CA GLY A 237 -10.01 -4.27 21.24
C GLY A 237 -8.55 -3.83 21.24
N ASP A 238 -8.13 -3.09 20.22
CA ASP A 238 -6.90 -2.30 20.21
C ASP A 238 -7.05 -1.10 19.26
N SER A 239 -7.00 0.12 19.78
CA SER A 239 -7.14 1.35 18.99
C SER A 239 -5.91 1.69 18.14
N ARG A 240 -4.82 0.93 18.25
CA ARG A 240 -3.56 1.18 17.54
C ARG A 240 -3.48 0.49 16.19
N LEU A 241 -4.28 -0.56 15.97
CA LEU A 241 -4.41 -1.21 14.68
C LEU A 241 -5.69 -0.72 13.99
N LYS A 242 -5.59 -0.39 12.70
CA LYS A 242 -6.76 0.03 11.92
C LYS A 242 -7.71 -1.13 11.71
N HIS A 243 -9.01 -0.86 11.73
CA HIS A 243 -10.00 -1.87 11.39
C HIS A 243 -9.91 -2.19 9.89
N ILE A 244 -10.18 -3.43 9.51
CA ILE A 244 -10.15 -3.86 8.10
C ILE A 244 -11.12 -3.04 7.24
N GLU A 245 -12.24 -2.60 7.83
CA GLU A 245 -13.20 -1.70 7.19
C GLU A 245 -12.57 -0.37 6.74
N ASP A 246 -11.74 0.22 7.60
CA ASP A 246 -11.03 1.47 7.30
C ASP A 246 -10.04 1.26 6.15
N THR A 247 -9.33 0.14 6.16
CA THR A 247 -8.39 -0.27 5.11
C THR A 247 -9.10 -0.43 3.76
N ILE A 248 -10.21 -1.18 3.72
CA ILE A 248 -11.02 -1.37 2.50
C ILE A 248 -11.54 -0.02 2.00
N GLY A 249 -12.12 0.80 2.88
CA GLY A 249 -12.67 2.11 2.50
C GLY A 249 -11.58 3.04 1.97
N LYS A 250 -10.39 3.03 2.57
CA LYS A 250 -9.23 3.81 2.12
C LYS A 250 -8.75 3.40 0.74
N ILE A 251 -8.56 2.11 0.51
CA ILE A 251 -8.16 1.55 -0.79
C ILE A 251 -9.20 1.91 -1.85
N THR A 252 -10.49 1.72 -1.55
CA THR A 252 -11.60 2.03 -2.46
C THR A 252 -11.61 3.51 -2.86
N ARG A 253 -11.34 4.44 -1.93
CA ARG A 253 -11.22 5.87 -2.23
C ARG A 253 -10.10 6.16 -3.23
N VAL A 254 -8.93 5.55 -3.08
CA VAL A 254 -7.81 5.71 -4.04
C VAL A 254 -8.18 5.13 -5.41
N LEU A 255 -8.85 3.98 -5.46
CA LEU A 255 -9.30 3.39 -6.71
C LEU A 255 -10.31 4.30 -7.43
N LEU A 256 -11.24 4.93 -6.70
CA LEU A 256 -12.19 5.91 -7.25
C LEU A 256 -11.49 7.19 -7.71
N SER A 257 -10.65 7.81 -6.86
CA SER A 257 -10.01 9.10 -7.16
C SER A 257 -9.04 9.01 -8.34
N THR A 258 -8.46 7.84 -8.56
CA THR A 258 -7.54 7.60 -9.68
C THR A 258 -8.22 6.99 -10.91
N GLY A 259 -9.55 6.80 -10.88
CA GLY A 259 -10.33 6.26 -11.99
C GLY A 259 -10.06 4.78 -12.29
N ALA A 260 -9.58 4.00 -11.31
CA ALA A 260 -9.40 2.55 -11.42
C ALA A 260 -10.74 1.81 -11.46
N ILE A 261 -11.74 2.33 -10.74
CA ILE A 261 -13.12 1.85 -10.70
C ILE A 261 -14.07 3.04 -10.87
N ALA A 262 -15.22 2.80 -11.49
CA ALA A 262 -16.24 3.84 -11.69
C ALA A 262 -17.15 4.04 -10.46
N ALA A 263 -17.32 2.98 -9.67
CA ALA A 263 -18.16 2.98 -8.47
C ALA A 263 -17.61 1.98 -7.44
N ASP A 264 -17.90 2.22 -6.17
CA ASP A 264 -17.63 1.27 -5.09
C ASP A 264 -18.55 0.04 -5.22
N PRO A 265 -18.00 -1.18 -5.40
CA PRO A 265 -18.81 -2.39 -5.58
C PRO A 265 -19.62 -2.77 -4.33
N THR A 266 -19.27 -2.23 -3.17
CA THR A 266 -19.99 -2.47 -1.92
C THR A 266 -21.15 -1.50 -1.72
N GLY A 267 -21.17 -0.39 -2.46
CA GLY A 267 -22.12 0.71 -2.25
C GLY A 267 -21.91 1.42 -0.92
N ASN A 268 -20.66 1.76 -0.60
CA ASN A 268 -20.24 2.37 0.67
C ASN A 268 -20.54 1.49 1.90
N ALA A 269 -20.41 0.18 1.73
CA ALA A 269 -20.64 -0.83 2.77
C ALA A 269 -19.49 -1.84 2.78
N PRO A 270 -18.26 -1.42 3.13
CA PRO A 270 -17.05 -2.27 3.16
C PRO A 270 -17.21 -3.58 3.97
N GLN A 271 -18.06 -3.60 5.00
CA GLN A 271 -18.43 -4.79 5.77
C GLN A 271 -19.04 -5.92 4.94
N LYS A 272 -19.50 -5.65 3.71
CA LYS A 272 -19.92 -6.70 2.79
C LYS A 272 -18.75 -7.59 2.37
N LEU A 273 -17.52 -7.10 2.36
CA LEU A 273 -16.36 -7.81 1.81
C LEU A 273 -15.65 -8.74 2.81
N PHE A 274 -15.96 -8.68 4.11
CA PHE A 274 -15.30 -9.51 5.12
C PHE A 274 -16.29 -10.13 6.09
N THR A 275 -15.82 -11.12 6.85
CA THR A 275 -16.56 -11.70 7.96
C THR A 275 -15.62 -12.08 9.09
N GLU A 276 -16.01 -11.71 10.31
CA GLU A 276 -15.29 -12.01 11.55
C GLU A 276 -15.59 -13.41 12.09
N ARG A 277 -16.65 -14.07 11.57
CA ARG A 277 -17.22 -15.30 12.14
C ARG A 277 -16.20 -16.42 12.33
N VAL A 278 -15.39 -16.70 11.30
CA VAL A 278 -14.35 -17.74 11.37
C VAL A 278 -13.32 -17.45 12.47
N LEU A 279 -12.93 -16.19 12.63
CA LEU A 279 -11.97 -15.77 13.64
C LEU A 279 -12.57 -15.77 15.05
N VAL A 280 -13.86 -15.45 15.21
CA VAL A 280 -14.59 -15.57 16.49
C VAL A 280 -14.61 -17.02 16.95
N GLU A 281 -14.90 -17.97 16.05
CA GLU A 281 -14.89 -19.40 16.39
C GLU A 281 -13.49 -19.90 16.76
N LEU A 282 -12.45 -19.45 16.04
CA LEU A 282 -11.06 -19.77 16.38
C LEU A 282 -10.63 -19.18 17.73
N GLN A 283 -11.13 -17.99 18.10
CA GLN A 283 -10.85 -17.38 19.41
C GLN A 283 -11.41 -18.22 20.57
N GLN A 284 -12.56 -18.88 20.37
CA GLN A 284 -13.24 -19.67 21.40
C GLN A 284 -12.67 -21.09 21.53
N ASP A 285 -11.95 -21.58 20.52
CA ASP A 285 -11.34 -22.90 20.53
C ASP A 285 -10.01 -22.88 21.33
N ALA A 286 -10.00 -23.63 22.44
CA ALA A 286 -8.86 -23.70 23.35
C ALA A 286 -7.57 -24.19 22.67
N SER A 287 -7.66 -24.90 21.55
CA SER A 287 -6.51 -25.36 20.76
C SER A 287 -5.68 -24.21 20.19
N TYR A 288 -6.28 -23.03 20.00
CA TYR A 288 -5.64 -21.84 19.46
C TYR A 288 -5.38 -20.74 20.51
N ALA A 289 -5.61 -21.02 21.80
CA ALA A 289 -5.45 -20.03 22.88
C ALA A 289 -4.06 -19.37 22.89
N GLY A 290 -3.01 -20.10 22.53
CA GLY A 290 -1.65 -19.57 22.42
C GLY A 290 -1.46 -18.56 21.28
N LEU A 291 -2.18 -18.72 20.17
CA LEU A 291 -2.08 -17.84 18.98
C LEU A 291 -2.95 -16.57 19.13
N THR A 292 -4.12 -16.72 19.77
CA THR A 292 -5.10 -15.64 19.94
C THR A 292 -4.67 -14.62 21.00
N SER A 293 -3.90 -15.09 21.99
CA SER A 293 -3.38 -14.27 23.10
C SER A 293 -2.01 -13.65 22.82
N GLU A 294 -1.43 -13.86 21.64
CA GLU A 294 -0.12 -13.30 21.29
C GLU A 294 -0.09 -11.77 21.48
N PRO A 295 1.07 -11.20 21.87
CA PRO A 295 1.25 -9.76 21.89
C PRO A 295 1.01 -9.17 20.50
N LEU A 296 0.18 -8.12 20.44
CA LEU A 296 0.00 -7.37 19.22
C LEU A 296 1.30 -6.63 18.90
N LEU A 297 1.87 -6.95 17.74
CA LEU A 297 3.05 -6.26 17.25
C LEU A 297 2.63 -4.92 16.66
N VAL A 298 2.47 -3.93 17.52
CA VAL A 298 2.26 -2.53 17.09
C VAL A 298 3.61 -1.87 16.91
N GLU A 299 3.94 -1.53 15.68
CA GLU A 299 5.17 -0.80 15.37
C GLU A 299 5.05 0.63 15.91
N LYS A 300 5.84 0.98 16.93
CA LYS A 300 6.01 2.37 17.33
C LYS A 300 6.97 3.04 16.34
N VAL A 301 6.40 3.75 15.37
CA VAL A 301 7.19 4.66 14.54
C VAL A 301 7.45 5.92 15.34
N GLU A 302 8.57 5.96 16.06
CA GLU A 302 9.05 7.17 16.72
C GLU A 302 10.12 7.81 15.84
N LEU A 303 9.78 8.93 15.20
CA LEU A 303 10.73 9.73 14.45
C LEU A 303 11.53 10.61 15.45
N PRO A 304 12.85 10.40 15.61
CA PRO A 304 13.64 11.21 16.54
C PRO A 304 13.70 12.67 16.09
N VAL A 305 13.86 13.58 17.06
CA VAL A 305 14.18 14.97 16.75
C VAL A 305 15.57 15.02 16.13
N LEU A 306 15.66 15.55 14.92
CA LEU A 306 16.92 15.64 14.18
C LEU A 306 17.65 16.95 14.44
N SER A 307 18.97 16.88 14.53
CA SER A 307 19.89 18.02 14.47
C SER A 307 19.96 18.62 13.06
N THR A 308 20.46 19.85 12.94
CA THR A 308 20.60 20.53 11.64
C THR A 308 21.43 19.73 10.62
N SER A 309 22.47 19.02 11.08
CA SER A 309 23.32 18.19 10.20
C SER A 309 22.67 16.87 9.81
N GLU A 310 21.70 16.37 10.59
CA GLU A 310 20.88 15.22 10.22
C GLU A 310 19.81 15.63 9.20
N TRP A 311 19.16 16.78 9.40
CA TRP A 311 18.25 17.36 8.42
C TRP A 311 18.90 17.54 7.05
N SER A 312 20.15 18.01 6.98
CA SER A 312 20.86 18.20 5.72
C SER A 312 21.25 16.89 5.00
N ARG A 313 21.16 15.75 5.68
CA ARG A 313 21.46 14.42 5.13
C ARG A 313 20.20 13.70 4.64
N LEU A 314 19.01 14.20 4.97
CA LEU A 314 17.76 13.62 4.48
C LEU A 314 17.66 13.77 2.97
N ARG A 315 17.02 12.77 2.35
CA ARG A 315 16.64 12.82 0.94
C ARG A 315 15.18 13.17 0.84
N GLU A 316 14.87 14.13 -0.03
CA GLU A 316 13.48 14.48 -0.34
C GLU A 316 12.81 13.30 -1.05
N ILE A 317 11.73 12.78 -0.46
CA ILE A 317 10.91 11.74 -1.09
C ILE A 317 10.03 12.37 -2.17
N GLY A 318 9.35 13.47 -1.84
CA GLY A 318 8.54 14.25 -2.77
C GLY A 318 7.89 15.45 -2.11
N GLU A 319 7.26 16.29 -2.93
CA GLU A 319 6.50 17.46 -2.50
C GLU A 319 5.00 17.20 -2.58
N LEU A 320 4.29 17.35 -1.47
CA LEU A 320 2.83 17.32 -1.44
C LEU A 320 2.31 18.66 -1.97
N GLN A 321 1.54 18.65 -3.05
CA GLN A 321 0.90 19.86 -3.55
C GLN A 321 -0.29 20.20 -2.65
N VAL A 322 -0.15 21.26 -1.86
CA VAL A 322 -1.23 21.73 -0.98
C VAL A 322 -1.95 22.87 -1.68
N PRO A 323 -3.29 22.83 -1.81
CA PRO A 323 -4.07 23.98 -2.23
C PRO A 323 -3.71 25.22 -1.42
N SER A 324 -3.82 26.41 -2.02
CA SER A 324 -3.43 27.65 -1.34
C SER A 324 -4.19 27.83 -0.03
N LEU A 325 -3.46 27.77 1.09
CA LEU A 325 -4.03 28.00 2.41
C LEU A 325 -4.46 29.46 2.57
N VAL A 326 -5.72 29.66 2.91
CA VAL A 326 -6.31 30.99 3.10
C VAL A 326 -6.15 31.44 4.55
N PHE A 327 -5.47 32.57 4.72
CA PHE A 327 -5.26 33.22 6.02
C PHE A 327 -6.09 34.51 6.11
N ALA A 328 -6.45 34.94 7.31
CA ALA A 328 -6.98 36.29 7.52
C ALA A 328 -5.96 37.35 7.07
N ARG A 329 -6.45 38.44 6.47
CA ARG A 329 -5.62 39.47 5.83
C ARG A 329 -4.57 40.02 6.80
N GLY A 330 -3.30 39.98 6.40
CA GLY A 330 -2.17 40.49 7.20
C GLY A 330 -1.83 39.66 8.44
N THR A 331 -2.45 38.50 8.63
CA THR A 331 -2.25 37.63 9.79
C THR A 331 -1.84 36.22 9.37
N ASP A 332 -1.46 35.42 10.36
CA ASP A 332 -1.20 33.97 10.30
C ASP A 332 -2.39 33.11 10.74
N ARG A 333 -3.54 33.73 11.04
CA ARG A 333 -4.76 33.02 11.43
C ARG A 333 -5.36 32.28 10.23
N LEU A 334 -5.41 30.95 10.33
CA LEU A 334 -6.08 30.06 9.37
C LEU A 334 -7.58 30.33 9.33
N GLN A 335 -8.16 30.33 8.12
CA GLN A 335 -9.61 30.33 7.93
C GLN A 335 -10.15 28.90 7.85
N ALA A 336 -11.47 28.73 8.03
CA ALA A 336 -12.13 27.41 8.04
C ALA A 336 -11.84 26.58 6.78
N SER A 337 -11.76 27.20 5.61
CA SER A 337 -11.40 26.50 4.37
C SER A 337 -9.97 25.96 4.38
N ALA A 338 -9.02 26.69 4.98
CA ALA A 338 -7.64 26.25 5.11
C ALA A 338 -7.50 25.12 6.13
N GLN A 339 -8.30 25.15 7.22
CA GLN A 339 -8.37 24.07 8.20
C GLN A 339 -8.85 22.77 7.55
N ALA A 340 -9.91 22.83 6.73
CA ALA A 340 -10.39 21.65 6.00
C ALA A 340 -9.33 21.08 5.03
N THR A 341 -8.57 21.94 4.34
CA THR A 341 -7.43 21.50 3.51
C THR A 341 -6.32 20.85 4.35
N LEU A 342 -6.02 21.40 5.52
CA LEU A 342 -5.04 20.81 6.43
C LEU A 342 -5.52 19.48 7.01
N ASP A 343 -6.81 19.32 7.33
CA ASP A 343 -7.38 18.06 7.80
C ASP A 343 -7.20 16.94 6.75
N GLU A 344 -7.40 17.25 5.47
CA GLU A 344 -7.16 16.32 4.37
C GLU A 344 -5.67 15.98 4.23
N LEU A 345 -4.81 16.97 4.34
CA LEU A 345 -3.36 16.78 4.31
C LEU A 345 -2.88 15.91 5.48
N VAL A 346 -3.37 16.14 6.69
CA VAL A 346 -3.04 15.34 7.89
C VAL A 346 -3.46 13.89 7.70
N ARG A 347 -4.63 13.62 7.12
CA ARG A 347 -5.03 12.24 6.80
C ARG A 347 -4.07 11.57 5.84
N THR A 348 -3.64 12.28 4.79
CA THR A 348 -2.61 11.78 3.87
C THR A 348 -1.31 11.52 4.62
N LEU A 349 -0.83 12.44 5.45
CA LEU A 349 0.43 12.29 6.21
C LEU A 349 0.39 11.14 7.23
N GLN A 350 -0.78 10.87 7.84
CA GLN A 350 -0.96 9.73 8.76
C GLN A 350 -0.76 8.38 8.08
N ASP A 351 -0.96 8.30 6.76
CA ASP A 351 -0.64 7.10 5.99
C ASP A 351 0.86 6.94 5.71
N TRP A 352 1.67 8.00 5.92
CA TRP A 352 3.12 8.04 5.68
C TRP A 352 3.92 8.26 6.99
N PRO A 353 3.76 7.38 8.00
CA PRO A 353 4.21 7.65 9.37
C PRO A 353 5.73 7.73 9.53
N GLN A 354 6.51 7.24 8.56
CA GLN A 354 7.98 7.19 8.59
C GLN A 354 8.65 8.34 7.83
N THR A 355 7.98 9.50 7.74
CA THR A 355 8.47 10.65 6.96
C THR A 355 8.53 11.93 7.78
N TYR A 356 9.59 12.71 7.57
CA TYR A 356 9.70 14.06 8.10
C TYR A 356 9.06 15.04 7.13
N VAL A 357 8.30 16.00 7.65
CA VAL A 357 7.62 17.02 6.85
C VAL A 357 8.35 18.34 6.94
N LEU A 358 8.67 18.94 5.80
CA LEU A 358 9.20 20.29 5.69
C LEU A 358 8.11 21.23 5.17
N VAL A 359 7.65 22.15 6.01
CA VAL A 359 6.65 23.17 5.62
C VAL A 359 7.36 24.41 5.09
N ARG A 360 7.07 24.77 3.84
CA ARG A 360 7.64 25.95 3.16
C ARG A 360 6.56 27.02 2.94
N GLY A 361 6.83 28.25 3.36
CA GLY A 361 5.98 29.40 3.09
C GLY A 361 6.48 30.21 1.90
N ASN A 362 5.60 30.54 0.95
CA ASN A 362 5.93 31.41 -0.18
C ASN A 362 5.57 32.87 0.13
N ALA A 363 6.50 33.79 -0.14
CA ALA A 363 6.33 35.23 0.10
C ALA A 363 6.25 36.03 -1.21
N SER A 364 5.42 37.06 -1.24
CA SER A 364 5.36 38.00 -2.38
C SER A 364 6.66 38.80 -2.48
N LYS A 365 7.14 38.99 -3.71
CA LYS A 365 8.26 39.91 -4.00
C LYS A 365 7.84 41.39 -4.08
N ARG A 366 6.54 41.69 -3.97
CA ARG A 366 6.00 43.06 -4.06
C ARG A 366 5.89 43.68 -2.66
N GLY A 367 6.33 44.93 -2.52
CA GLY A 367 6.29 45.67 -1.25
C GLY A 367 7.49 45.40 -0.36
N ASP A 368 7.30 45.45 0.96
CA ASP A 368 8.35 45.19 1.94
C ASP A 368 8.70 43.69 2.00
N LEU A 369 9.90 43.35 1.53
CA LEU A 369 10.39 41.98 1.45
C LEU A 369 10.56 41.32 2.83
N GLU A 370 11.05 42.05 3.82
CA GLU A 370 11.31 41.49 5.15
C GLU A 370 10.01 41.28 5.91
N ALA A 371 9.06 42.22 5.80
CA ALA A 371 7.72 42.04 6.33
C ALA A 371 7.00 40.85 5.68
N ASN A 372 7.12 40.69 4.35
CA ASN A 372 6.52 39.57 3.61
C ASN A 372 7.13 38.22 4.01
N LYS A 373 8.45 38.14 4.15
CA LYS A 373 9.13 36.92 4.63
C LYS A 373 8.68 36.55 6.03
N LYS A 374 8.69 37.51 6.96
CA LYS A 374 8.24 37.28 8.35
C LYS A 374 6.80 36.79 8.41
N LEU A 375 5.90 37.38 7.62
CA LEU A 375 4.51 36.93 7.54
C LEU A 375 4.39 35.51 6.94
N ALA A 376 5.16 35.20 5.90
CA ALA A 376 5.17 33.86 5.30
C ALA A 376 5.69 32.80 6.27
N GLU A 377 6.75 33.10 7.04
CA GLU A 377 7.25 32.21 8.08
C GLU A 377 6.23 31.97 9.20
N ASN A 378 5.55 33.03 9.67
CA ASN A 378 4.52 32.90 10.70
C ASN A 378 3.35 32.04 10.22
N ARG A 379 2.93 32.21 8.95
CA ARG A 379 1.91 31.38 8.32
C ARG A 379 2.33 29.92 8.18
N ALA A 380 3.58 29.67 7.78
CA ALA A 380 4.12 28.31 7.74
C ALA A 380 4.15 27.66 9.13
N ARG A 381 4.54 28.41 10.17
CA ARG A 381 4.49 27.96 11.57
C ARG A 381 3.06 27.67 12.04
N ALA A 382 2.09 28.52 11.69
CA ALA A 382 0.69 28.32 12.04
C ALA A 382 0.10 27.07 11.36
N ALA A 383 0.45 26.81 10.09
CA ALA A 383 0.05 25.60 9.39
C ALA A 383 0.73 24.34 9.96
N ALA A 384 1.97 24.44 10.42
CA ALA A 384 2.70 23.31 11.03
C ALA A 384 2.24 23.00 12.48
N ALA A 385 1.69 23.99 13.19
CA ALA A 385 1.20 23.84 14.55
C ALA A 385 -0.26 23.33 14.63
N TYR A 386 -1.01 23.48 13.54
CA TYR A 386 -2.32 22.84 13.35
C TYR A 386 -2.11 21.36 13.05
#